data_AF-T1WPD5-F1
#
_entry.id   AF-T1WPD5-F1
#
_cell.length_a   1.000
_cell.length_b   1.000
_cell.length_c   1.000
_cell.angle_alpha   90.00
_cell.angle_beta   90.00
_cell.angle_gamma   90.00
#
_symmetry.space_group_name_H-M   'P 1'
#
loop_
_entity.id
_entity.type
_entity.pdbx_description
1 polymer ?
#
loop_
_entity_poly.entity_id
_entity_poly.type
_entity_poly.pdbx_seq_one_letter_code
_entity_poly.pdbx_strand_id
1 'polypeptide(L)'
;MRWRDRFMFCQEAIEKAEAETGERKGHYLNVTAGNMEEIYKRAEFAKEIGTPIIMSDYLTIGWAAHSSLSKWCRNNGMLLHVHRAMHGVIDRNPKHGINFRVLAKLLRLLGGDHLHSGTVVGKLEGGRAATLGWVDLMRDRYVKADRSRGIFFDQDWGQMPGMFPVASGGIHVWHMPALVSIFGDDSVLQFGGGTIGHPWGNAAGACANRVALEACVKARNEGLPIEKMGREILTEAAKSCPELKVAMETWKEIKF
;
A
#
# COMPACT_ATOMS: atom_id res chain seq x y z
N MET A 1 -24.17 3.82 4.19
CA MET A 1 -23.60 4.45 2.97
C MET A 1 -23.72 3.47 1.80
N ARG A 2 -24.54 3.77 0.78
CA ARG A 2 -24.58 2.96 -0.44
C ARG A 2 -23.34 3.24 -1.29
N TRP A 3 -22.94 2.26 -2.12
CA TRP A 3 -21.66 2.36 -2.85
C TRP A 3 -21.66 3.47 -3.89
N ARG A 4 -22.79 3.69 -4.58
CA ARG A 4 -22.90 4.69 -5.64
C ARG A 4 -22.75 6.11 -5.10
N ASP A 5 -23.42 6.42 -3.99
CA ASP A 5 -23.29 7.72 -3.31
C ASP A 5 -21.83 7.98 -2.91
N ARG A 6 -21.16 6.95 -2.33
CA ARG A 6 -19.73 7.05 -1.98
C ARG A 6 -18.88 7.38 -3.20
N PHE A 7 -19.09 6.70 -4.33
CA PHE A 7 -18.29 6.90 -5.54
C PHE A 7 -18.41 8.34 -6.05
N MET A 8 -19.62 8.89 -6.08
CA MET A 8 -19.86 10.27 -6.51
C MET A 8 -19.15 11.29 -5.61
N PHE A 9 -19.35 11.21 -4.29
CA PHE A 9 -18.71 12.15 -3.36
C PHE A 9 -17.18 12.02 -3.35
N CYS A 10 -16.65 10.80 -3.47
CA CYS A 10 -15.22 10.59 -3.55
C CYS A 10 -14.63 11.17 -4.84
N GLN A 11 -15.32 11.03 -5.97
CA GLN A 11 -14.84 11.57 -7.25
C GLN A 11 -14.83 13.11 -7.26
N GLU A 12 -15.89 13.75 -6.74
CA GLU A 12 -15.91 15.20 -6.54
C GLU A 12 -14.74 15.67 -5.64
N ALA A 13 -14.47 14.94 -4.56
CA ALA A 13 -13.34 15.23 -3.67
C ALA A 13 -11.97 15.05 -4.34
N ILE A 14 -11.82 14.03 -5.22
CA ILE A 14 -10.60 13.83 -6.03
C ILE A 14 -10.37 15.04 -6.93
N GLU A 15 -11.37 15.44 -7.70
CA GLU A 15 -11.28 16.53 -8.67
C GLU A 15 -10.97 17.87 -7.98
N LYS A 16 -11.64 18.14 -6.86
CA LYS A 16 -11.35 19.32 -6.04
C LYS A 16 -9.90 19.34 -5.54
N ALA A 17 -9.43 18.24 -4.94
CA ALA A 17 -8.07 18.17 -4.39
C ALA A 17 -7.00 18.22 -5.49
N GLU A 18 -7.26 17.64 -6.66
CA GLU A 18 -6.37 17.74 -7.82
C GLU A 18 -6.31 19.18 -8.34
N ALA A 19 -7.44 19.88 -8.46
CA ALA A 19 -7.49 21.29 -8.86
C ALA A 19 -6.75 22.21 -7.87
N GLU A 20 -6.88 21.97 -6.56
CA GLU A 20 -6.22 22.78 -5.53
C GLU A 20 -4.70 22.55 -5.44
N THR A 21 -4.22 21.35 -5.78
CA THR A 21 -2.81 20.98 -5.57
C THR A 21 -1.98 20.87 -6.84
N GLY A 22 -2.62 20.72 -8.01
CA GLY A 22 -1.96 20.47 -9.29
C GLY A 22 -1.31 19.08 -9.42
N GLU A 23 -1.46 18.21 -8.43
CA GLU A 23 -0.96 16.83 -8.45
C GLU A 23 -2.11 15.84 -8.71
N ARG A 24 -1.85 14.80 -9.50
CA ARG A 24 -2.83 13.72 -9.74
C ARG A 24 -3.30 13.09 -8.43
N LYS A 25 -4.61 12.96 -8.25
CA LYS A 25 -5.22 12.33 -7.06
C LYS A 25 -6.01 11.07 -7.43
N GLY A 26 -6.29 10.26 -6.43
CA GLY A 26 -7.09 9.05 -6.58
C GLY A 26 -7.60 8.52 -5.24
N HIS A 27 -8.69 7.76 -5.28
CA HIS A 27 -9.25 7.05 -4.15
C HIS A 27 -9.63 5.65 -4.62
N TYR A 28 -9.20 4.62 -3.90
CA TYR A 28 -9.42 3.24 -4.34
C TYR A 28 -10.88 2.85 -4.12
N LEU A 29 -11.72 3.07 -5.14
CA LEU A 29 -13.15 2.77 -5.06
C LEU A 29 -13.36 1.25 -4.99
N ASN A 30 -13.81 0.76 -3.83
CA ASN A 30 -13.96 -0.68 -3.61
C ASN A 30 -15.15 -1.26 -4.40
N VAL A 31 -14.82 -2.17 -5.33
CA VAL A 31 -15.79 -2.88 -6.18
C VAL A 31 -16.14 -4.28 -5.68
N THR A 32 -15.53 -4.78 -4.59
CA THR A 32 -15.88 -6.05 -3.94
C THR A 32 -17.40 -6.15 -3.69
N ALA A 33 -18.03 -7.19 -4.23
CA ALA A 33 -19.46 -7.44 -4.08
C ALA A 33 -19.77 -8.94 -3.98
N GLY A 34 -21.03 -9.28 -3.73
CA GLY A 34 -21.46 -10.67 -3.51
C GLY A 34 -21.64 -11.51 -4.78
N ASN A 35 -21.62 -10.89 -5.97
CA ASN A 35 -21.70 -11.58 -7.26
C ASN A 35 -20.96 -10.77 -8.34
N MET A 36 -20.75 -11.39 -9.51
CA MET A 36 -20.00 -10.79 -10.61
C MET A 36 -20.71 -9.60 -11.24
N GLU A 37 -22.03 -9.64 -11.32
CA GLU A 37 -22.86 -8.60 -11.91
C GLU A 37 -22.71 -7.29 -11.12
N GLU A 38 -22.72 -7.35 -9.80
CA GLU A 38 -22.50 -6.18 -8.94
C GLU A 38 -21.03 -5.72 -8.94
N ILE A 39 -20.05 -6.62 -9.09
CA ILE A 39 -18.64 -6.22 -9.27
C ILE A 39 -18.50 -5.39 -10.55
N TYR A 40 -19.02 -5.88 -11.67
CA TYR A 40 -18.94 -5.17 -12.94
C TYR A 40 -19.75 -3.88 -12.95
N LYS A 41 -20.96 -3.87 -12.38
CA LYS A 41 -21.76 -2.66 -12.25
C LYS A 41 -21.02 -1.55 -11.51
N ARG A 42 -20.25 -1.89 -10.48
CA ARG A 42 -19.43 -0.93 -9.73
C ARG A 42 -18.21 -0.49 -10.53
N ALA A 43 -17.52 -1.42 -11.19
CA ALA A 43 -16.35 -1.13 -11.99
C ALA A 43 -16.69 -0.23 -13.19
N GLU A 44 -17.78 -0.52 -13.91
CA GLU A 44 -18.27 0.31 -15.02
C GLU A 44 -18.64 1.71 -14.54
N PHE A 45 -19.32 1.84 -13.40
CA PHE A 45 -19.62 3.16 -12.85
C PHE A 45 -18.36 3.92 -12.44
N ALA A 46 -17.36 3.25 -11.87
CA ALA A 46 -16.08 3.86 -11.53
C ALA A 46 -15.34 4.39 -12.77
N LYS A 47 -15.41 3.66 -13.88
CA LYS A 47 -14.90 4.10 -15.19
C LYS A 47 -15.71 5.27 -15.75
N GLU A 48 -17.04 5.22 -15.68
CA GLU A 48 -17.94 6.27 -16.17
C GLU A 48 -17.64 7.62 -15.53
N ILE A 49 -17.39 7.63 -14.22
CA ILE A 49 -17.04 8.85 -13.46
C ILE A 49 -15.55 9.22 -13.56
N GLY A 50 -14.75 8.49 -14.35
CA GLY A 50 -13.36 8.86 -14.65
C GLY A 50 -12.35 8.63 -13.52
N THR A 51 -12.65 7.76 -12.54
CA THR A 51 -11.67 7.46 -11.48
C THR A 51 -10.45 6.72 -12.05
N PRO A 52 -9.23 6.97 -11.57
CA PRO A 52 -8.03 6.32 -12.12
C PRO A 52 -7.74 4.94 -11.52
N ILE A 53 -8.36 4.57 -10.40
CA ILE A 53 -8.02 3.37 -9.64
C ILE A 53 -9.21 2.82 -8.84
N ILE A 54 -9.38 1.50 -8.86
CA ILE A 54 -10.35 0.77 -8.02
C ILE A 54 -9.64 -0.19 -7.07
N MET A 55 -10.38 -0.81 -6.15
CA MET A 55 -9.85 -1.93 -5.36
C MET A 55 -10.77 -3.14 -5.25
N SER A 56 -10.14 -4.29 -5.01
CA SER A 56 -10.82 -5.55 -4.70
C SER A 56 -10.15 -6.32 -3.54
N ASP A 57 -10.94 -7.18 -2.90
CA ASP A 57 -10.48 -8.10 -1.87
C ASP A 57 -10.33 -9.51 -2.47
N TYR A 58 -9.21 -9.77 -3.16
CA TYR A 58 -9.08 -10.92 -4.09
C TYR A 58 -9.31 -12.30 -3.47
N LEU A 59 -9.01 -12.48 -2.19
CA LEU A 59 -9.23 -13.75 -1.49
C LEU A 59 -10.71 -13.97 -1.18
N THR A 60 -11.42 -12.93 -0.78
CA THR A 60 -12.82 -13.04 -0.33
C THR A 60 -13.81 -13.00 -1.49
N ILE A 61 -13.49 -12.31 -2.59
CA ILE A 61 -14.28 -12.43 -3.84
C ILE A 61 -13.95 -13.72 -4.60
N GLY A 62 -12.81 -14.34 -4.31
CA GLY A 62 -12.31 -15.53 -4.97
C GLY A 62 -11.54 -15.24 -6.27
N TRP A 63 -10.64 -16.16 -6.62
CA TRP A 63 -9.67 -15.97 -7.70
C TRP A 63 -10.30 -15.89 -9.10
N ALA A 64 -11.43 -16.58 -9.33
CA ALA A 64 -12.16 -16.49 -10.60
C ALA A 64 -12.75 -15.09 -10.83
N ALA A 65 -13.36 -14.51 -9.79
CA ALA A 65 -13.88 -13.15 -9.83
C ALA A 65 -12.76 -12.14 -10.01
N HIS A 66 -11.68 -12.28 -9.23
CA HIS A 66 -10.53 -11.38 -9.32
C HIS A 66 -9.85 -11.42 -10.68
N SER A 67 -9.63 -12.61 -11.27
CA SER A 67 -9.03 -12.73 -12.60
C SER A 67 -9.88 -12.06 -13.67
N SER A 68 -11.20 -12.17 -13.57
CA SER A 68 -12.14 -11.52 -14.47
C SER A 68 -12.07 -9.99 -14.35
N LEU A 69 -12.04 -9.47 -13.12
CA LEU A 69 -11.86 -8.04 -12.84
C LEU A 69 -10.52 -7.50 -13.34
N SER A 70 -9.42 -8.24 -13.13
CA SER A 70 -8.07 -7.88 -13.59
C SER A 70 -8.02 -7.73 -15.13
N LYS A 71 -8.62 -8.66 -15.87
CA LYS A 71 -8.75 -8.56 -17.33
C LYS A 71 -9.59 -7.36 -17.76
N TRP A 72 -10.69 -7.11 -17.05
CA TRP A 72 -11.50 -5.92 -17.29
C TRP A 72 -10.72 -4.64 -17.04
N CYS A 73 -9.93 -4.57 -15.96
CA CYS A 73 -9.10 -3.40 -15.64
C CYS A 73 -8.10 -3.11 -16.76
N ARG A 74 -7.41 -4.16 -17.25
CA ARG A 74 -6.49 -4.07 -18.39
C ARG A 74 -7.17 -3.51 -19.65
N ASN A 75 -8.36 -4.00 -19.98
CA ASN A 75 -9.09 -3.58 -21.18
C ASN A 75 -9.69 -2.17 -21.07
N ASN A 76 -9.82 -1.64 -19.86
CA ASN A 76 -10.45 -0.35 -19.60
C ASN A 76 -9.48 0.72 -19.07
N GLY A 77 -8.18 0.42 -19.01
CA GLY A 77 -7.16 1.37 -18.53
C GLY A 77 -7.31 1.74 -17.05
N MET A 78 -7.84 0.83 -16.23
CA MET A 78 -8.10 1.06 -14.81
C MET A 78 -6.98 0.43 -13.96
N LEU A 79 -6.42 1.18 -13.01
CA LEU A 79 -5.50 0.60 -12.02
C LEU A 79 -6.28 -0.24 -10.99
N LEU A 80 -5.69 -1.35 -10.56
CA LEU A 80 -6.29 -2.30 -9.63
C LEU A 80 -5.44 -2.44 -8.36
N HIS A 81 -5.87 -1.76 -7.29
CA HIS A 81 -5.32 -1.96 -5.95
C HIS A 81 -5.90 -3.22 -5.31
N VAL A 82 -5.05 -4.09 -4.77
CA VAL A 82 -5.53 -5.36 -4.19
C VAL A 82 -5.31 -5.39 -2.68
N HIS A 83 -6.41 -5.59 -1.98
CA HIS A 83 -6.40 -5.82 -0.54
C HIS A 83 -6.48 -7.33 -0.24
N ARG A 84 -5.77 -7.75 0.80
CA ARG A 84 -5.56 -9.17 1.14
C ARG A 84 -6.42 -9.64 2.31
N ALA A 85 -7.64 -9.12 2.45
CA ALA A 85 -8.57 -9.58 3.49
C ALA A 85 -8.62 -11.12 3.55
N MET A 86 -8.73 -11.70 4.75
CA MET A 86 -8.67 -13.15 5.01
C MET A 86 -7.26 -13.80 4.99
N HIS A 87 -6.20 -13.13 4.49
CA HIS A 87 -4.87 -13.77 4.38
C HIS A 87 -4.33 -14.34 5.69
N GLY A 88 -4.48 -13.61 6.81
CA GLY A 88 -4.02 -14.03 8.14
C GLY A 88 -4.71 -15.29 8.69
N VAL A 89 -5.83 -15.71 8.12
CA VAL A 89 -6.46 -17.01 8.42
C VAL A 89 -5.64 -18.16 7.82
N ILE A 90 -4.99 -17.89 6.68
CA ILE A 90 -4.31 -18.89 5.84
C ILE A 90 -2.81 -18.93 6.13
N ASP A 91 -2.19 -17.77 6.36
CA ASP A 91 -0.72 -17.62 6.29
C ASP A 91 -0.01 -17.37 7.63
N ARG A 92 -0.76 -17.28 8.73
CA ARG A 92 -0.21 -16.90 10.03
C ARG A 92 0.48 -18.04 10.78
N ASN A 93 -0.05 -19.25 10.72
CA ASN A 93 0.48 -20.37 11.49
C ASN A 93 1.68 -21.00 10.76
N PRO A 94 2.89 -21.03 11.35
CA PRO A 94 4.07 -21.58 10.70
C PRO A 94 4.01 -23.10 10.47
N LYS A 95 3.09 -23.81 11.15
CA LYS A 95 2.95 -25.27 11.07
C LYS A 95 1.83 -25.75 10.15
N HIS A 96 0.90 -24.88 9.75
CA HIS A 96 -0.25 -25.25 8.92
C HIS A 96 -0.77 -24.06 8.13
N GLY A 97 -1.05 -24.26 6.84
CA GLY A 97 -1.58 -23.23 5.96
C GLY A 97 -0.71 -22.99 4.73
N ILE A 98 -0.82 -21.80 4.15
CA ILE A 98 -0.08 -21.40 2.95
C ILE A 98 0.63 -20.09 3.25
N ASN A 99 1.96 -20.07 3.20
CA ASN A 99 2.71 -18.84 3.47
C ASN A 99 2.36 -17.71 2.48
N PHE A 100 2.31 -16.46 2.97
CA PHE A 100 1.95 -15.29 2.19
C PHE A 100 2.73 -15.13 0.87
N ARG A 101 3.99 -15.56 0.81
CA ARG A 101 4.78 -15.49 -0.43
C ARG A 101 4.13 -16.24 -1.59
N VAL A 102 3.44 -17.36 -1.31
CA VAL A 102 2.72 -18.14 -2.33
C VAL A 102 1.49 -17.37 -2.80
N LEU A 103 0.75 -16.76 -1.87
CA LEU A 103 -0.41 -15.93 -2.16
C LEU A 103 -0.02 -14.66 -2.97
N ALA A 104 1.14 -14.06 -2.67
CA ALA A 104 1.68 -12.93 -3.43
C ALA A 104 2.06 -13.33 -4.86
N LYS A 105 2.71 -14.49 -5.06
CA LYS A 105 2.97 -15.03 -6.40
C LYS A 105 1.68 -15.28 -7.17
N LEU A 106 0.68 -15.87 -6.50
CA LEU A 106 -0.61 -16.16 -7.10
C LEU A 106 -1.30 -14.88 -7.56
N LEU A 107 -1.29 -13.82 -6.74
CA LEU A 107 -1.88 -12.55 -7.15
C LEU A 107 -1.15 -11.94 -8.35
N ARG A 108 0.19 -11.98 -8.40
CA ARG A 108 0.95 -11.48 -9.55
C ARG A 108 0.51 -12.15 -10.86
N LEU A 109 0.25 -13.46 -10.81
CA LEU A 109 -0.29 -14.23 -11.94
C LEU A 109 -1.75 -13.87 -12.27
N LEU A 110 -2.61 -13.68 -11.26
CA LEU A 110 -4.02 -13.30 -11.47
C LEU A 110 -4.16 -11.85 -11.99
N GLY A 111 -3.18 -11.01 -11.68
CA GLY A 111 -3.08 -9.61 -12.05
C GLY A 111 -3.62 -8.67 -10.98
N GLY A 112 -2.84 -7.62 -10.71
CA GLY A 112 -3.13 -6.53 -9.80
C GLY A 112 -1.94 -5.58 -9.84
N ASP A 113 -2.17 -4.28 -9.72
CA ASP A 113 -1.11 -3.29 -9.80
C ASP A 113 -0.47 -3.08 -8.42
N HIS A 114 -1.26 -3.18 -7.36
CA HIS A 114 -0.79 -3.10 -5.97
C HIS A 114 -1.17 -4.34 -5.15
N LEU A 115 -0.36 -4.69 -4.15
CA LEU A 115 -0.71 -5.67 -3.12
C LEU A 115 -0.19 -5.26 -1.74
N HIS A 116 -1.05 -5.33 -0.74
CA HIS A 116 -0.66 -5.20 0.67
C HIS A 116 0.41 -6.24 1.06
N SER A 117 1.59 -5.78 1.49
CA SER A 117 2.77 -6.61 1.77
C SER A 117 3.15 -6.70 3.25
N GLY A 118 2.49 -5.93 4.12
CA GLY A 118 2.83 -5.79 5.54
C GLY A 118 3.75 -4.60 5.78
N THR A 119 3.98 -4.27 7.04
CA THR A 119 4.73 -3.07 7.45
C THR A 119 6.03 -3.36 8.19
N VAL A 120 6.21 -4.58 8.71
CA VAL A 120 7.29 -4.98 9.64
C VAL A 120 7.22 -4.29 11.00
N VAL A 121 7.01 -2.98 11.02
CA VAL A 121 7.06 -2.12 12.23
C VAL A 121 5.67 -1.66 12.71
N GLY A 122 4.61 -2.02 11.98
CA GLY A 122 3.24 -1.66 12.34
C GLY A 122 2.52 -2.74 13.13
N LYS A 123 1.24 -2.51 13.41
CA LYS A 123 0.42 -3.34 14.31
C LYS A 123 0.15 -4.79 13.87
N LEU A 124 0.45 -5.14 12.61
CA LEU A 124 0.19 -6.48 12.05
C LEU A 124 1.53 -7.19 11.88
N GLU A 125 1.56 -8.49 12.20
CA GLU A 125 2.79 -9.29 12.11
C GLU A 125 3.43 -9.26 10.71
N GLY A 126 4.76 -9.17 10.67
CA GLY A 126 5.55 -9.34 9.46
C GLY A 126 7.04 -9.40 9.76
N GLY A 127 7.64 -10.60 9.73
CA GLY A 127 9.09 -10.75 9.91
C GLY A 127 9.88 -10.09 8.78
N ARG A 128 10.83 -9.20 9.12
CA ARG A 128 11.58 -8.37 8.15
C ARG A 128 12.20 -9.16 7.00
N ALA A 129 12.93 -10.23 7.29
CA ALA A 129 13.59 -11.04 6.26
C ALA A 129 12.59 -11.67 5.28
N ALA A 130 11.46 -12.18 5.80
CA ALA A 130 10.41 -12.76 4.99
C ALA A 130 9.68 -11.69 4.15
N THR A 131 9.40 -10.52 4.75
CA THR A 131 8.81 -9.37 4.06
C THR A 131 9.64 -8.91 2.88
N LEU A 132 10.92 -8.71 3.13
CA LEU A 132 11.87 -8.42 2.09
C LEU A 132 11.77 -9.51 1.01
N GLY A 133 11.79 -10.80 1.35
CA GLY A 133 11.73 -11.88 0.36
C GLY A 133 10.51 -11.82 -0.57
N TRP A 134 9.29 -11.65 -0.05
CA TRP A 134 8.12 -11.57 -0.92
C TRP A 134 7.97 -10.23 -1.65
N VAL A 135 8.54 -9.14 -1.13
CA VAL A 135 8.63 -7.87 -1.88
C VAL A 135 9.45 -8.03 -3.16
N ASP A 136 10.59 -8.73 -3.10
CA ASP A 136 11.38 -9.04 -4.31
C ASP A 136 10.54 -9.91 -5.27
N LEU A 137 9.83 -10.93 -4.77
CA LEU A 137 8.95 -11.77 -5.59
C LEU A 137 7.81 -10.99 -6.27
N MET A 138 7.37 -9.89 -5.66
CA MET A 138 6.30 -9.04 -6.20
C MET A 138 6.81 -8.10 -7.30
N ARG A 139 8.05 -7.61 -7.20
CA ARG A 139 8.59 -6.57 -8.08
C ARG A 139 9.54 -7.11 -9.14
N ASP A 140 10.48 -7.93 -8.73
CA ASP A 140 11.66 -8.23 -9.54
C ASP A 140 11.32 -9.22 -10.64
N ARG A 141 12.11 -9.16 -11.72
CA ARG A 141 11.99 -10.09 -12.85
C ARG A 141 12.49 -11.49 -12.49
N TYR A 142 13.62 -11.57 -11.78
CA TYR A 142 14.23 -12.81 -11.37
C TYR A 142 14.65 -12.72 -9.91
N VAL A 143 14.24 -13.68 -9.09
CA VAL A 143 14.58 -13.77 -7.67
C VAL A 143 15.26 -15.10 -7.40
N LYS A 144 16.52 -15.05 -6.95
CA LYS A 144 17.30 -16.23 -6.62
C LYS A 144 16.81 -16.88 -5.32
N ALA A 145 16.94 -18.20 -5.21
CA ALA A 145 16.71 -18.93 -3.98
C ALA A 145 17.59 -18.38 -2.85
N ASP A 146 16.95 -18.04 -1.73
CA ASP A 146 17.57 -17.56 -0.51
C ASP A 146 16.72 -18.01 0.69
N ARG A 147 17.18 -19.06 1.36
CA ARG A 147 16.46 -19.64 2.51
C ARG A 147 16.39 -18.67 3.69
N SER A 148 17.33 -17.74 3.83
CA SER A 148 17.34 -16.76 4.92
C SER A 148 16.17 -15.77 4.84
N ARG A 149 15.67 -15.52 3.61
CA ARG A 149 14.46 -14.71 3.33
C ARG A 149 13.24 -15.56 3.01
N GLY A 150 13.34 -16.89 3.18
CA GLY A 150 12.25 -17.83 2.90
C GLY A 150 11.96 -18.07 1.42
N ILE A 151 12.91 -17.78 0.53
CA ILE A 151 12.80 -18.05 -0.91
C ILE A 151 13.35 -19.45 -1.20
N PHE A 152 12.45 -20.38 -1.51
CA PHE A 152 12.80 -21.79 -1.66
C PHE A 152 13.33 -22.18 -3.04
N PHE A 153 12.98 -21.41 -4.05
CA PHE A 153 13.27 -21.71 -5.44
C PHE A 153 13.61 -20.43 -6.17
N ASP A 154 14.49 -20.53 -7.16
CA ASP A 154 14.65 -19.48 -8.15
C ASP A 154 13.30 -19.23 -8.81
N GLN A 155 12.95 -17.96 -8.98
CA GLN A 155 11.70 -17.55 -9.63
C GLN A 155 12.04 -16.57 -10.76
N ASP A 156 11.82 -17.00 -12.00
CA ASP A 156 11.81 -16.13 -13.18
C ASP A 156 10.35 -15.77 -13.52
N TRP A 157 10.08 -14.49 -13.74
CA TRP A 157 8.78 -13.95 -14.14
C TRP A 157 8.72 -13.59 -15.63
N GLY A 158 9.80 -13.82 -16.38
CA GLY A 158 9.85 -13.48 -17.81
C GLY A 158 9.71 -11.98 -18.01
N GLN A 159 8.66 -11.54 -18.70
CA GLN A 159 8.34 -10.13 -18.93
C GLN A 159 7.09 -9.68 -18.15
N MET A 160 6.65 -10.48 -17.16
CA MET A 160 5.48 -10.12 -16.35
C MET A 160 5.78 -8.86 -15.52
N PRO A 161 4.94 -7.82 -15.60
CA PRO A 161 5.08 -6.63 -14.77
C PRO A 161 5.17 -6.96 -13.28
N GLY A 162 5.90 -6.13 -12.54
CA GLY A 162 5.91 -6.16 -11.07
C GLY A 162 4.62 -5.56 -10.50
N MET A 163 4.39 -5.78 -9.21
CA MET A 163 3.33 -5.15 -8.43
C MET A 163 3.95 -4.21 -7.40
N PHE A 164 3.28 -3.10 -7.11
CA PHE A 164 3.70 -2.22 -6.01
C PHE A 164 3.34 -2.85 -4.65
N PRO A 165 4.33 -3.09 -3.77
CA PRO A 165 4.06 -3.45 -2.37
C PRO A 165 3.43 -2.28 -1.63
N VAL A 166 2.34 -2.56 -0.92
CA VAL A 166 1.63 -1.59 -0.09
C VAL A 166 1.90 -1.89 1.38
N ALA A 167 2.59 -0.99 2.06
CA ALA A 167 2.80 -1.04 3.50
C ALA A 167 1.67 -0.28 4.21
N SER A 168 0.83 -1.00 4.95
CA SER A 168 -0.36 -0.45 5.62
C SER A 168 -0.63 -1.11 6.96
N GLY A 169 -1.12 -0.31 7.92
CA GLY A 169 -1.61 -0.79 9.21
C GLY A 169 -0.72 -0.40 10.39
N GLY A 170 -1.23 0.49 11.24
CA GLY A 170 -0.55 0.87 12.50
C GLY A 170 0.76 1.61 12.32
N ILE A 171 0.92 2.35 11.22
CA ILE A 171 2.13 3.15 10.94
C ILE A 171 1.83 4.65 11.07
N HIS A 172 2.88 5.43 11.40
CA HIS A 172 2.87 6.88 11.64
C HIS A 172 4.26 7.47 11.28
N VAL A 173 4.43 8.79 11.37
CA VAL A 173 5.64 9.51 10.89
C VAL A 173 6.97 8.93 11.38
N TRP A 174 7.06 8.46 12.64
CA TRP A 174 8.28 7.83 13.16
C TRP A 174 8.69 6.53 12.47
N HIS A 175 7.77 5.86 11.78
CA HIS A 175 8.07 4.66 11.00
C HIS A 175 8.63 4.99 9.61
N MET A 176 8.53 6.24 9.15
CA MET A 176 8.90 6.63 7.79
C MET A 176 10.33 6.23 7.38
N PRO A 177 11.38 6.45 8.20
CA PRO A 177 12.74 6.08 7.81
C PRO A 177 12.91 4.57 7.59
N ALA A 178 12.30 3.75 8.46
CA ALA A 178 12.30 2.30 8.33
C ALA A 178 11.51 1.84 7.10
N LEU A 179 10.33 2.43 6.85
CA LEU A 179 9.52 2.09 5.70
C LEU A 179 10.23 2.40 4.38
N VAL A 180 10.83 3.59 4.26
CA VAL A 180 11.63 3.99 3.07
C VAL A 180 12.82 3.05 2.88
N SER A 181 13.48 2.63 3.97
CA SER A 181 14.59 1.69 3.88
C SER A 181 14.18 0.26 3.53
N ILE A 182 13.01 -0.20 3.97
CA ILE A 182 12.52 -1.57 3.72
C ILE A 182 11.95 -1.69 2.32
N PHE A 183 11.13 -0.73 1.91
CA PHE A 183 10.33 -0.84 0.68
C PHE A 183 10.91 -0.05 -0.48
N GLY A 184 11.69 1.01 -0.26
CA GLY A 184 12.22 1.85 -1.34
C GLY A 184 11.13 2.63 -2.08
N ASP A 185 11.48 3.17 -3.25
CA ASP A 185 10.63 4.11 -4.00
C ASP A 185 9.41 3.44 -4.66
N ASP A 186 9.57 2.22 -5.16
CA ASP A 186 8.50 1.44 -5.77
C ASP A 186 7.63 0.79 -4.70
N SER A 187 6.90 1.61 -3.95
CA SER A 187 5.98 1.18 -2.89
C SER A 187 4.88 2.21 -2.60
N VAL A 188 3.84 1.78 -1.89
CA VAL A 188 2.78 2.67 -1.39
C VAL A 188 2.74 2.57 0.13
N LEU A 189 2.92 3.69 0.83
CA LEU A 189 2.87 3.77 2.29
C LEU A 189 1.53 4.36 2.73
N GLN A 190 0.71 3.59 3.46
CA GLN A 190 -0.66 3.98 3.81
C GLN A 190 -0.82 4.33 5.29
N PHE A 191 -1.15 5.60 5.55
CA PHE A 191 -1.37 6.14 6.88
C PHE A 191 -2.85 6.45 7.08
N GLY A 192 -3.63 5.47 7.54
CA GLY A 192 -5.05 5.68 7.91
C GLY A 192 -5.17 6.47 9.21
N GLY A 193 -5.04 5.77 10.35
CA GLY A 193 -5.01 6.42 11.68
C GLY A 193 -3.89 7.44 11.83
N GLY A 194 -2.73 7.19 11.20
CA GLY A 194 -1.59 8.14 11.16
C GLY A 194 -1.83 9.41 10.34
N THR A 195 -3.00 9.58 9.70
CA THR A 195 -3.41 10.82 9.03
C THR A 195 -4.64 11.40 9.72
N ILE A 196 -5.73 10.63 9.80
CA ILE A 196 -7.02 11.10 10.31
C ILE A 196 -6.95 11.35 11.82
N GLY A 197 -6.07 10.63 12.54
CA GLY A 197 -5.83 10.83 13.97
C GLY A 197 -4.91 12.01 14.30
N HIS A 198 -4.49 12.81 13.31
CA HIS A 198 -3.68 13.99 13.58
C HIS A 198 -4.51 15.04 14.36
N PRO A 199 -3.97 15.65 15.44
CA PRO A 199 -4.72 16.60 16.29
C PRO A 199 -5.31 17.81 15.55
N TRP A 200 -4.73 18.18 14.40
CA TRP A 200 -5.18 19.31 13.57
C TRP A 200 -5.97 18.88 12.32
N GLY A 201 -6.44 17.64 12.27
CA GLY A 201 -7.28 17.11 11.19
C GLY A 201 -6.51 16.58 9.98
N ASN A 202 -7.27 16.11 8.99
CA ASN A 202 -6.77 15.26 7.89
C ASN A 202 -5.71 15.92 7.03
N ALA A 203 -5.90 17.20 6.67
CA ALA A 203 -4.97 17.93 5.81
C ALA A 203 -3.59 18.08 6.49
N ALA A 204 -3.59 18.41 7.78
CA ALA A 204 -2.36 18.49 8.57
C ALA A 204 -1.67 17.12 8.72
N GLY A 205 -2.45 16.06 8.97
CA GLY A 205 -1.90 14.69 9.00
C GLY A 205 -1.29 14.26 7.66
N ALA A 206 -1.93 14.63 6.54
CA ALA A 206 -1.42 14.34 5.21
C ALA A 206 -0.13 15.11 4.92
N CYS A 207 -0.08 16.40 5.29
CA CYS A 207 1.12 17.24 5.22
C CYS A 207 2.27 16.62 6.02
N ALA A 208 2.03 16.25 7.29
CA ALA A 208 3.03 15.64 8.15
C ALA A 208 3.64 14.37 7.54
N ASN A 209 2.80 13.46 7.03
CA ASN A 209 3.27 12.24 6.39
C ASN A 209 4.05 12.53 5.09
N ARG A 210 3.60 13.49 4.27
CA ARG A 210 4.29 13.87 3.03
C ARG A 210 5.66 14.48 3.31
N VAL A 211 5.75 15.43 4.24
CA VAL A 211 7.03 16.05 4.64
C VAL A 211 8.00 15.02 5.21
N ALA A 212 7.51 14.11 6.07
CA ALA A 212 8.35 13.03 6.61
C ALA A 212 8.92 12.12 5.51
N LEU A 213 8.11 11.77 4.52
CA LEU A 213 8.53 10.95 3.37
C LEU A 213 9.61 11.67 2.55
N GLU A 214 9.33 12.90 2.12
CA GLU A 214 10.27 13.66 1.27
C GLU A 214 11.60 13.95 1.99
N ALA A 215 11.57 14.22 3.30
CA ALA A 215 12.77 14.37 4.11
C ALA A 215 13.60 13.08 4.16
N CYS A 216 12.95 11.93 4.34
CA CYS A 216 13.63 10.63 4.33
C CYS A 216 14.23 10.30 2.95
N VAL A 217 13.50 10.56 1.86
CA VAL A 217 13.98 10.33 0.49
C VAL A 217 15.16 11.24 0.18
N LYS A 218 15.08 12.53 0.53
CA LYS A 218 16.19 13.48 0.37
C LYS A 218 17.44 13.01 1.12
N ALA A 219 17.30 12.71 2.42
CA ALA A 219 18.40 12.25 3.26
C ALA A 219 19.05 10.96 2.72
N ARG A 220 18.24 9.99 2.26
CA ARG A 220 18.73 8.77 1.62
C ARG A 220 19.54 9.08 0.36
N ASN A 221 19.05 9.98 -0.49
CA ASN A 221 19.70 10.36 -1.74
C ASN A 221 20.99 11.16 -1.49
N GLU A 222 21.11 11.83 -0.35
CA GLU A 222 22.35 12.46 0.15
C GLU A 222 23.33 11.45 0.77
N GLY A 223 22.99 10.15 0.77
CA GLY A 223 23.85 9.07 1.28
C GLY A 223 23.75 8.85 2.79
N LEU A 224 22.78 9.46 3.48
CA LEU A 224 22.62 9.31 4.92
C LEU A 224 22.01 7.94 5.28
N PRO A 225 22.47 7.30 6.38
CA PRO A 225 21.89 6.05 6.88
C PRO A 225 20.56 6.32 7.60
N ILE A 226 19.47 6.45 6.81
CA ILE A 226 18.17 6.94 7.29
C ILE A 226 17.55 6.15 8.45
N GLU A 227 17.75 4.83 8.55
CA GLU A 227 17.23 4.06 9.69
C GLU A 227 17.93 4.42 11.00
N LYS A 228 19.22 4.77 10.95
CA LYS A 228 20.01 5.14 12.13
C LYS A 228 19.80 6.61 12.51
N MET A 229 19.64 7.47 11.51
CA MET A 229 19.48 8.93 11.67
C MET A 229 18.01 9.38 11.61
N GLY A 230 17.06 8.45 11.71
CA GLY A 230 15.66 8.74 11.46
C GLY A 230 15.09 9.82 12.39
N ARG A 231 15.56 9.87 13.64
CA ARG A 231 15.13 10.90 14.58
C ARG A 231 15.63 12.27 14.17
N GLU A 232 16.91 12.39 13.87
CA GLU A 232 17.58 13.63 13.47
C GLU A 232 16.95 14.19 12.19
N ILE A 233 16.72 13.33 11.18
CA ILE A 233 16.10 13.70 9.91
C ILE A 233 14.69 14.28 10.13
N LEU A 234 13.85 13.58 10.91
CA LEU A 234 12.48 14.04 11.17
C LEU A 234 12.45 15.29 12.05
N THR A 235 13.32 15.38 13.06
CA THR A 235 13.44 16.58 13.91
C THR A 235 13.89 17.79 13.10
N GLU A 236 14.80 17.63 12.14
CA GLU A 236 15.21 18.71 11.23
C GLU A 236 14.03 19.18 10.38
N ALA A 237 13.33 18.25 9.71
CA ALA A 237 12.15 18.58 8.90
C ALA A 237 11.03 19.25 9.72
N ALA A 238 10.86 18.87 10.99
CA ALA A 238 9.86 19.44 11.89
C ALA A 238 10.15 20.88 12.31
N LYS A 239 11.38 21.41 12.11
CA LYS A 239 11.69 22.83 12.38
C LYS A 239 10.87 23.76 11.50
N SER A 240 10.63 23.36 10.25
CA SER A 240 9.87 24.13 9.26
C SER A 240 8.46 23.60 8.99
N CYS A 241 8.03 22.52 9.64
CA CYS A 241 6.70 21.93 9.48
C CYS A 241 6.05 21.66 10.85
N PRO A 242 5.18 22.58 11.33
CA PRO A 242 4.45 22.41 12.58
C PRO A 242 3.57 21.16 12.62
N GLU A 243 2.96 20.77 11.49
CA GLU A 243 2.15 19.56 11.36
C GLU A 243 2.98 18.31 11.65
N LEU A 244 4.19 18.21 11.08
CA LEU A 244 5.09 17.10 11.37
C LEU A 244 5.50 17.09 12.84
N LYS A 245 5.80 18.26 13.43
CA LYS A 245 6.14 18.37 14.85
C LYS A 245 5.03 17.83 15.75
N VAL A 246 3.77 18.17 15.46
CA VAL A 246 2.60 17.71 16.22
C VAL A 246 2.38 16.21 16.03
N ALA A 247 2.48 15.71 14.80
CA ALA A 247 2.42 14.27 14.51
C ALA A 247 3.49 13.49 15.29
N MET A 248 4.72 13.99 15.32
CA MET A 248 5.84 13.40 16.04
C MET A 248 5.55 13.34 17.54
N GLU A 249 5.07 14.42 18.16
CA GLU A 249 4.73 14.43 19.59
C GLU A 249 3.58 13.46 19.90
N THR A 250 2.55 13.41 19.05
CA THR A 250 1.36 12.58 19.23
C THR A 250 1.69 11.08 19.30
N TRP A 251 2.65 10.61 18.49
CA TRP A 251 2.95 9.18 18.35
C TRP A 251 4.35 8.77 18.82
N LYS A 252 5.06 9.62 19.59
CA LYS A 252 6.47 9.37 19.99
C LYS A 252 6.68 8.08 20.79
N GLU A 253 5.71 7.69 21.62
CA GLU A 253 5.80 6.50 22.48
C GLU A 253 5.16 5.25 21.86
N ILE A 254 4.53 5.36 20.69
CA ILE A 254 3.79 4.25 20.08
C ILE A 254 4.75 3.34 19.32
N LYS A 255 4.78 2.07 19.72
CA LYS A 255 5.54 0.97 19.11
C LYS A 255 4.71 -0.31 19.17
N PHE A 256 4.98 -1.25 18.27
CA PHE A 256 4.33 -2.55 18.17
C PHE A 256 5.36 -3.68 18.23
#